data_AF-A0AAV4P5M9-F1
#
_entry.id   AF-A0AAV4P5M9-F1
#
_cell.length_a   1.000
_cell.length_b   1.000
_cell.length_c   1.000
_cell.angle_alpha   90.00
_cell.angle_beta   90.00
_cell.angle_gamma   90.00
#
_symmetry.space_group_name_H-M   'P 1'
#
loop_
_entity.id
_entity.type
_entity.pdbx_description
1 polymer ?
#
loop_
_entity_poly.entity_id
_entity_poly.type
_entity_poly.pdbx_seq_one_letter_code
_entity_poly.pdbx_strand_id
1 'polypeptide(L)'
;MTIAPAMTMKVLVFSLFLLFGMSDACIEVECNELNPIGDFLELGFLPNGEQLLNLCPKTLQFFECANRNIKECQGKTFEELAYVNDCKDESCVTARVALVYLTFDKVTKEICNRSSALHQGYMDNIDCIKNVLRNHDNCDGIITGADEKISEVLNNIENEHELSIRKRCLEAAVARACFTVQVDKACGEVARTTSVAFLRSLKPLVLSEGCYELDDDVADSKAKLLDDLDLNESLKNKFKDAFDLA
;
A
#
# COMPACT_ATOMS: atom_id res chain seq x y z
N MET A 1 8.62 22.83 -1.36
CA MET A 1 7.58 22.07 -2.10
C MET A 1 7.30 20.83 -1.26
N THR A 2 6.20 20.85 -0.51
CA THR A 2 5.86 19.85 0.52
C THR A 2 5.19 18.62 -0.11
N ILE A 3 5.98 17.62 -0.50
CA ILE A 3 5.51 16.46 -1.29
C ILE A 3 5.35 15.19 -0.42
N ALA A 4 6.03 15.08 0.71
CA ALA A 4 6.38 13.80 1.32
C ALA A 4 5.22 13.00 2.00
N PRO A 5 4.53 13.50 3.05
CA PRO A 5 3.53 12.69 3.76
C PRO A 5 2.22 12.56 2.97
N ALA A 6 2.01 13.46 2.01
CA ALA A 6 0.88 13.40 1.11
C ALA A 6 1.02 12.21 0.13
N MET A 7 2.23 11.76 -0.22
CA MET A 7 2.43 10.78 -1.29
C MET A 7 2.07 9.35 -0.87
N THR A 8 2.46 8.87 0.31
CA THR A 8 2.08 7.52 0.80
C THR A 8 0.59 7.38 1.11
N MET A 9 -0.03 8.43 1.66
CA MET A 9 -1.48 8.46 1.87
C MET A 9 -2.22 8.61 0.54
N LYS A 10 -1.74 9.45 -0.38
CA LYS A 10 -2.30 9.54 -1.74
C LYS A 10 -2.14 8.24 -2.51
N VAL A 11 -1.08 7.46 -2.34
CA VAL A 11 -0.90 6.15 -3.00
C VAL A 11 -1.91 5.15 -2.46
N LEU A 12 -2.04 4.99 -1.14
CA LEU A 12 -3.08 4.14 -0.53
C LEU A 12 -4.49 4.58 -0.96
N VAL A 13 -4.76 5.88 -0.89
CA VAL A 13 -6.03 6.49 -1.31
C VAL A 13 -6.25 6.34 -2.81
N PHE A 14 -5.23 6.44 -3.66
CA PHE A 14 -5.32 6.28 -5.12
C PHE A 14 -5.52 4.82 -5.52
N SER A 15 -4.85 3.86 -4.87
CA SER A 15 -5.13 2.43 -5.04
C SER A 15 -6.54 2.08 -4.57
N LEU A 16 -7.04 2.73 -3.50
CA LEU A 16 -8.44 2.66 -3.08
C LEU A 16 -9.37 3.32 -4.13
N PHE A 17 -9.05 4.49 -4.66
CA PHE A 17 -9.83 5.12 -5.75
C PHE A 17 -9.85 4.27 -7.02
N LEU A 18 -8.80 3.51 -7.34
CA LEU A 18 -8.79 2.57 -8.46
C LEU A 18 -9.72 1.37 -8.25
N LEU A 19 -9.87 0.86 -7.03
CA LEU A 19 -10.86 -0.17 -6.70
C LEU A 19 -12.31 0.28 -6.90
N PHE A 20 -12.53 1.57 -6.67
CA PHE A 20 -13.83 2.09 -6.34
C PHE A 20 -14.38 3.08 -7.37
N GLY A 21 -13.49 3.68 -8.17
CA GLY A 21 -13.80 4.50 -9.34
C GLY A 21 -13.79 3.71 -10.64
N MET A 22 -13.27 2.49 -10.65
CA MET A 22 -13.53 1.52 -11.71
C MET A 22 -14.78 0.73 -11.35
N SER A 23 -15.93 1.40 -11.43
CA SER A 23 -17.23 0.74 -11.38
C SER A 23 -17.38 -0.10 -12.64
N ASP A 24 -17.02 -1.39 -12.53
CA ASP A 24 -17.57 -2.36 -13.46
C ASP A 24 -19.09 -2.35 -13.24
N ALA A 25 -19.87 -2.23 -14.31
CA ALA A 25 -21.33 -2.27 -14.25
C ALA A 25 -21.84 -3.53 -13.52
N CYS A 26 -21.02 -4.58 -13.49
CA CYS A 26 -21.27 -5.81 -12.73
C CYS A 26 -21.35 -5.61 -11.20
N ILE A 27 -20.63 -4.66 -10.61
CA ILE A 27 -20.56 -4.45 -9.14
C ILE A 27 -21.51 -3.33 -8.69
N GLU A 28 -21.70 -2.32 -9.54
CA GLU A 28 -22.29 -1.02 -9.17
C GLU A 28 -23.78 -1.09 -8.80
N VAL A 29 -24.55 -2.07 -9.30
CA VAL A 29 -26.01 -2.06 -9.11
C VAL A 29 -26.47 -2.69 -7.80
N GLU A 30 -25.83 -3.77 -7.35
CA GLU A 30 -26.34 -4.55 -6.20
C GLU A 30 -25.48 -4.45 -4.93
N CYS A 31 -24.18 -4.19 -5.06
CA CYS A 31 -23.28 -4.12 -3.90
C CYS A 31 -23.07 -2.70 -3.37
N ASN A 32 -23.65 -1.69 -4.00
CA ASN A 32 -23.34 -0.28 -3.71
C ASN A 32 -23.80 0.18 -2.31
N GLU A 33 -24.90 -0.37 -1.78
CA GLU A 33 -25.34 -0.07 -0.40
C GLU A 33 -24.34 -0.56 0.65
N LEU A 34 -23.58 -1.61 0.32
CA LEU A 34 -22.53 -2.18 1.19
C LEU A 34 -21.18 -1.48 0.99
N ASN A 35 -21.06 -0.62 -0.01
CA ASN A 35 -19.80 0.01 -0.37
C ASN A 35 -19.23 0.85 0.79
N PRO A 36 -18.06 0.49 1.35
CA PRO A 36 -17.55 1.13 2.56
C PRO A 36 -16.71 2.39 2.26
N ILE A 37 -16.51 2.78 0.99
CA ILE A 37 -15.66 3.93 0.63
C ILE A 37 -16.05 5.20 1.36
N GLY A 38 -17.35 5.53 1.33
CA GLY A 38 -17.85 6.78 1.91
C GLY A 38 -17.49 6.86 3.38
N ASP A 39 -17.72 5.75 4.10
CA ASP A 39 -17.40 5.66 5.51
C ASP A 39 -15.87 5.76 5.75
N PHE A 40 -15.05 5.09 4.92
CA PHE A 40 -13.59 5.20 5.03
C PHE A 40 -13.09 6.62 4.71
N LEU A 41 -13.65 7.30 3.71
CA LEU A 41 -13.29 8.68 3.34
C LEU A 41 -13.56 9.64 4.50
N GLU A 42 -14.73 9.54 5.13
CA GLU A 42 -15.09 10.35 6.29
C GLU A 42 -14.14 10.15 7.47
N LEU A 43 -13.56 8.95 7.59
CA LEU A 43 -12.62 8.57 8.63
C LEU A 43 -11.15 8.76 8.23
N GLY A 44 -10.87 9.31 7.04
CA GLY A 44 -9.51 9.49 6.52
C GLY A 44 -8.76 8.18 6.30
N PHE A 45 -9.48 7.10 5.96
CA PHE A 45 -8.98 5.74 5.72
C PHE A 45 -8.24 5.08 6.88
N LEU A 46 -8.38 5.63 8.09
CA LEU A 46 -7.72 5.10 9.27
C LEU A 46 -8.68 5.14 10.47
N PRO A 47 -9.70 4.25 10.50
CA PRO A 47 -10.64 4.19 11.61
C PRO A 47 -9.91 3.96 12.93
N ASN A 48 -10.45 4.44 14.06
CA ASN A 48 -9.99 3.95 15.36
C ASN A 48 -10.55 2.54 15.62
N GLY A 49 -10.23 1.94 16.77
CA GLY A 49 -10.67 0.58 17.08
C GLY A 49 -12.19 0.39 17.07
N GLU A 50 -12.96 1.32 17.64
CA GLU A 50 -14.43 1.26 17.64
C GLU A 50 -15.00 1.40 16.23
N GLN A 51 -14.50 2.37 15.47
CA GLN A 51 -14.89 2.60 14.08
C GLN A 51 -14.59 1.38 13.21
N LEU A 52 -13.43 0.73 13.39
CA LEU A 52 -13.07 -0.48 12.66
C LEU A 52 -14.08 -1.60 12.95
N LEU A 53 -14.41 -1.84 14.22
CA LEU A 53 -15.36 -2.88 14.61
C LEU A 53 -16.74 -2.66 13.99
N ASN A 54 -17.18 -1.42 13.87
CA ASN A 54 -18.45 -1.06 13.23
C ASN A 54 -18.40 -1.21 11.71
N LEU A 55 -17.26 -0.92 11.07
CA LEU A 55 -17.09 -1.05 9.62
C LEU A 55 -16.91 -2.49 9.15
N CYS A 56 -16.25 -3.33 9.95
CA CYS A 56 -15.87 -4.68 9.56
C CYS A 56 -17.02 -5.53 8.98
N PRO A 57 -18.21 -5.63 9.60
CA PRO A 57 -19.30 -6.42 9.04
C PRO A 57 -19.74 -5.95 7.64
N LYS A 58 -19.89 -4.63 7.45
CA LYS A 58 -20.30 -4.04 6.18
C LYS A 58 -19.23 -4.26 5.10
N THR A 59 -17.96 -3.98 5.43
CA THR A 59 -16.83 -4.15 4.50
C THR A 59 -16.66 -5.62 4.06
N LEU A 60 -16.79 -6.57 4.99
CA LEU A 60 -16.74 -8.00 4.65
C LEU A 60 -17.89 -8.40 3.72
N GLN A 61 -19.12 -7.96 4.01
CA GLN A 61 -20.28 -8.21 3.15
C GLN A 61 -20.12 -7.60 1.75
N PHE A 62 -19.51 -6.42 1.65
CA PHE A 62 -19.16 -5.82 0.36
C PHE A 62 -18.24 -6.73 -0.45
N PHE A 63 -17.15 -7.23 0.14
CA PHE A 63 -16.22 -8.10 -0.56
C PHE A 63 -16.83 -9.46 -0.95
N GLU A 64 -17.77 -9.98 -0.15
CA GLU A 64 -18.53 -11.18 -0.51
C GLU A 64 -19.50 -10.92 -1.67
N CYS A 65 -20.24 -9.80 -1.61
CA CYS A 65 -21.18 -9.39 -2.64
C CYS A 65 -20.47 -9.19 -3.99
N ALA A 66 -19.41 -8.39 -4.02
CA ALA A 66 -18.74 -8.08 -5.28
C ALA A 66 -18.07 -9.32 -5.89
N ASN A 67 -17.54 -10.26 -5.10
CA ASN A 67 -16.99 -11.51 -5.66
C ASN A 67 -18.08 -12.40 -6.28
N ARG A 68 -19.24 -12.50 -5.63
CA ARG A 68 -20.40 -13.22 -6.19
C ARG A 68 -20.85 -12.56 -7.49
N ASN A 69 -21.01 -11.24 -7.50
CA ASN A 69 -21.52 -10.51 -8.65
C ASN A 69 -20.57 -10.56 -9.85
N ILE A 70 -19.26 -10.47 -9.63
CA ILE A 70 -18.27 -10.68 -10.69
C ILE A 70 -18.35 -12.10 -11.26
N LYS A 71 -18.50 -13.12 -10.41
CA LYS A 71 -18.69 -14.49 -10.88
C LYS A 71 -19.96 -14.67 -11.71
N GLU A 72 -21.07 -14.06 -11.31
CA GLU A 72 -22.34 -14.14 -12.04
C GLU A 72 -22.29 -13.36 -13.36
N CYS A 73 -21.65 -12.19 -13.37
CA CYS A 73 -21.57 -11.31 -14.54
C CYS A 73 -20.55 -11.77 -15.58
N GLN A 74 -19.35 -12.18 -15.14
CA GLN A 74 -18.22 -12.51 -16.01
C GLN A 74 -17.94 -14.02 -16.11
N GLY A 75 -18.63 -14.85 -15.33
CA GLY A 75 -18.39 -16.30 -15.26
C GLY A 75 -17.07 -16.68 -14.58
N LYS A 76 -16.37 -15.71 -13.97
CA LYS A 76 -15.07 -15.87 -13.31
C LYS A 76 -15.05 -15.12 -11.97
N THR A 77 -14.35 -15.66 -11.00
CA THR A 77 -14.04 -15.02 -9.72
C THR A 77 -12.89 -14.02 -9.85
N PHE A 78 -12.72 -13.13 -8.86
CA PHE A 78 -11.55 -12.25 -8.82
C PHE A 78 -10.24 -13.04 -8.80
N GLU A 79 -10.19 -14.18 -8.12
CA GLU A 79 -9.02 -15.08 -8.12
C GLU A 79 -8.67 -15.54 -9.54
N GLU A 80 -9.66 -15.97 -10.32
CA GLU A 80 -9.45 -16.42 -11.69
C GLU A 80 -9.06 -15.27 -12.64
N LEU A 81 -9.52 -14.05 -12.35
CA LEU A 81 -9.17 -12.84 -13.12
C LEU A 81 -7.75 -12.33 -12.79
N ALA A 82 -7.30 -12.47 -11.54
CA ALA A 82 -5.99 -11.99 -11.11
C ALA A 82 -4.82 -12.82 -11.66
N TYR A 83 -5.01 -14.12 -11.92
CA TYR A 83 -3.96 -15.05 -12.37
C TYR A 83 -4.06 -15.43 -13.86
N VAL A 84 -4.39 -14.47 -14.71
CA VAL A 84 -4.34 -14.68 -16.18
C VAL A 84 -2.87 -14.65 -16.63
N ASN A 85 -2.34 -15.81 -17.02
CA ASN A 85 -0.90 -16.08 -17.23
C ASN A 85 -0.20 -15.31 -18.38
N ASP A 86 -0.88 -14.49 -19.16
CA ASP A 86 -0.34 -13.83 -20.39
C ASP A 86 -0.37 -12.29 -20.30
N CYS A 87 -0.06 -11.77 -19.12
CA CYS A 87 -0.34 -10.40 -18.74
C CYS A 87 0.95 -9.57 -18.68
N LYS A 88 1.44 -9.11 -19.84
CA LYS A 88 2.71 -8.35 -19.95
C LYS A 88 2.56 -6.87 -20.33
N ASP A 89 1.36 -6.41 -20.70
CA ASP A 89 1.13 -5.06 -21.21
C ASP A 89 -0.01 -4.31 -20.47
N GLU A 90 -0.19 -3.02 -20.80
CA GLU A 90 -1.25 -2.12 -20.29
C GLU A 90 -2.69 -2.63 -20.47
N SER A 91 -2.91 -3.63 -21.33
CA SER A 91 -4.22 -4.27 -21.59
C SER A 91 -4.75 -5.10 -20.42
N CYS A 92 -3.99 -5.22 -19.34
CA CYS A 92 -4.28 -6.09 -18.20
C CYS A 92 -4.99 -5.41 -17.02
N VAL A 93 -5.70 -4.31 -17.29
CA VAL A 93 -6.41 -3.54 -16.27
C VAL A 93 -7.31 -4.45 -15.42
N THR A 94 -8.04 -5.39 -16.01
CA THR A 94 -8.91 -6.33 -15.27
C THR A 94 -8.14 -7.19 -14.27
N ALA A 95 -6.98 -7.75 -14.65
CA ALA A 95 -6.17 -8.57 -13.76
C ALA A 95 -5.57 -7.73 -12.61
N ARG A 96 -5.13 -6.50 -12.91
CA ARG A 96 -4.64 -5.56 -11.89
C ARG A 96 -5.75 -5.18 -10.92
N VAL A 97 -6.94 -4.82 -11.40
CA VAL A 97 -8.12 -4.51 -10.55
C VAL A 97 -8.48 -5.72 -9.68
N ALA A 98 -8.49 -6.93 -10.25
CA ALA A 98 -8.79 -8.15 -9.50
C ALA A 98 -7.74 -8.44 -8.42
N LEU A 99 -6.45 -8.28 -8.72
CA LEU A 99 -5.39 -8.41 -7.72
C LEU A 99 -5.53 -7.39 -6.59
N VAL A 100 -5.88 -6.14 -6.94
CA VAL A 100 -6.11 -5.09 -5.95
C VAL A 100 -7.26 -5.49 -5.04
N TYR A 101 -8.37 -5.95 -5.62
CA TYR A 101 -9.54 -6.41 -4.87
C TYR A 101 -9.21 -7.54 -3.90
N LEU A 102 -8.57 -8.61 -4.37
CA LEU A 102 -8.18 -9.75 -3.54
C LEU A 102 -7.26 -9.35 -2.40
N THR A 103 -6.37 -8.40 -2.66
CA THR A 103 -5.44 -7.90 -1.65
C THR A 103 -6.21 -7.18 -0.53
N PHE A 104 -7.16 -6.31 -0.87
CA PHE A 104 -7.98 -5.63 0.13
C PHE A 104 -8.97 -6.55 0.83
N ASP A 105 -9.58 -7.53 0.14
CA ASP A 105 -10.42 -8.54 0.77
C ASP A 105 -9.62 -9.34 1.82
N LYS A 106 -8.42 -9.81 1.46
CA LYS A 106 -7.53 -10.52 2.37
C LYS A 106 -7.13 -9.67 3.58
N VAL A 107 -6.72 -8.42 3.35
CA VAL A 107 -6.35 -7.49 4.43
C VAL A 107 -7.56 -7.22 5.33
N THR A 108 -8.75 -7.05 4.76
CA THR A 108 -10.00 -6.84 5.50
C THR A 108 -10.32 -8.04 6.37
N LYS A 109 -10.24 -9.26 5.83
CA LYS A 109 -10.46 -10.49 6.59
C LYS A 109 -9.50 -10.61 7.77
N GLU A 110 -8.21 -10.31 7.55
CA GLU A 110 -7.21 -10.32 8.62
C GLU A 110 -7.49 -9.25 9.67
N ILE A 111 -7.66 -7.99 9.28
CA ILE A 111 -7.85 -6.87 10.24
C ILE A 111 -9.20 -6.95 10.97
N CYS A 112 -10.21 -7.60 10.40
CA CYS A 112 -11.51 -7.81 11.04
C CYS A 112 -11.59 -9.10 11.87
N ASN A 113 -10.64 -10.03 11.70
CA ASN A 113 -10.55 -11.22 12.52
C ASN A 113 -9.91 -10.88 13.88
N ARG A 114 -10.72 -10.87 14.95
CA ARG A 114 -10.28 -10.58 16.33
C ARG A 114 -9.13 -11.46 16.85
N SER A 115 -8.96 -12.64 16.26
CA SER A 115 -7.90 -13.58 16.63
C SER A 115 -6.60 -13.40 15.83
N SER A 116 -6.59 -12.57 14.79
CA SER A 116 -5.40 -12.35 13.97
C SER A 116 -4.40 -11.43 14.68
N ALA A 117 -3.12 -11.65 14.41
CA ALA A 117 -2.06 -10.77 14.90
C ALA A 117 -2.18 -9.36 14.32
N LEU A 118 -2.67 -9.22 13.08
CA LEU A 118 -2.87 -7.92 12.44
C LEU A 118 -3.96 -7.11 13.14
N HIS A 119 -5.08 -7.75 13.50
CA HIS A 119 -6.14 -7.10 14.27
C HIS A 119 -5.63 -6.63 15.64
N GLN A 120 -4.97 -7.51 16.38
CA GLN A 120 -4.44 -7.18 17.71
C GLN A 120 -3.45 -6.02 17.64
N GLY A 121 -2.45 -6.13 16.75
CA GLY A 121 -1.47 -5.05 16.55
C GLY A 121 -2.13 -3.73 16.12
N TYR A 122 -3.15 -3.78 15.26
CA TYR A 122 -3.90 -2.59 14.88
C TYR A 122 -4.62 -1.97 16.08
N MET A 123 -5.43 -2.74 16.80
CA MET A 123 -6.22 -2.25 17.94
C MET A 123 -5.33 -1.63 19.03
N ASP A 124 -4.15 -2.22 19.26
CA ASP A 124 -3.23 -1.76 20.30
C ASP A 124 -2.51 -0.46 19.94
N ASN A 125 -2.33 -0.16 18.64
CA ASN A 125 -1.41 0.90 18.19
C ASN A 125 -2.05 1.99 17.33
N ILE A 126 -3.29 1.81 16.86
CA ILE A 126 -3.91 2.66 15.84
C ILE A 126 -3.98 4.14 16.21
N ASP A 127 -4.31 4.46 17.47
CA ASP A 127 -4.42 5.86 17.88
C ASP A 127 -3.07 6.58 17.87
N CYS A 128 -2.00 5.88 18.25
CA CYS A 128 -0.64 6.42 18.15
C CYS A 128 -0.21 6.56 16.69
N ILE A 129 -0.42 5.54 15.86
CA ILE A 129 -0.10 5.57 14.42
C ILE A 129 -0.85 6.71 13.71
N LYS A 130 -2.13 6.93 14.04
CA LYS A 130 -2.93 8.07 13.54
C LYS A 130 -2.29 9.41 13.89
N ASN A 131 -1.78 9.54 15.12
CA ASN A 131 -1.10 10.76 15.54
C ASN A 131 0.22 10.97 14.78
N VAL A 132 0.98 9.91 14.51
CA VAL A 132 2.19 9.99 13.66
C VAL A 132 1.85 10.46 12.25
N LEU A 133 0.75 9.97 11.65
CA LEU A 133 0.35 10.43 10.31
C LEU A 133 -0.10 11.90 10.27
N ARG A 134 -0.72 12.39 11.35
CA ARG A 134 -1.16 13.78 11.48
C ARG A 134 -0.01 14.73 11.80
N ASN A 135 0.92 14.28 12.62
CA ASN A 135 2.09 15.04 13.02
C ASN A 135 3.20 14.68 12.05
N HIS A 136 3.36 15.49 10.99
CA HIS A 136 4.37 15.34 9.94
C HIS A 136 5.82 15.53 10.47
N ASP A 137 6.20 14.87 11.56
CA ASP A 137 7.48 15.10 12.21
C ASP A 137 8.60 14.47 11.39
N ASN A 138 9.58 15.31 11.06
CA ASN A 138 10.29 15.30 9.78
C ASN A 138 11.20 14.09 9.55
N CYS A 139 10.82 13.21 8.62
CA CYS A 139 11.80 12.53 7.77
C CYS A 139 12.31 13.42 6.64
N ASP A 140 11.94 14.71 6.62
CA ASP A 140 12.28 15.60 5.51
C ASP A 140 13.77 15.58 5.19
N GLY A 141 14.66 15.46 6.19
CA GLY A 141 16.10 15.30 5.94
C GLY A 141 16.46 14.04 5.16
N ILE A 142 15.86 12.89 5.52
CA ILE A 142 16.08 11.61 4.82
C ILE A 142 15.45 11.66 3.43
N ILE A 143 14.25 12.22 3.29
CA ILE A 143 13.52 12.28 2.02
C ILE A 143 14.17 13.26 1.05
N THR A 144 14.60 14.43 1.52
CA THR A 144 15.36 15.39 0.70
C THR A 144 16.71 14.82 0.28
N GLY A 145 17.44 14.18 1.20
CA GLY A 145 18.69 13.48 0.84
C GLY A 145 18.46 12.34 -0.15
N ALA A 146 17.32 11.64 -0.02
CA ALA A 146 16.98 10.54 -0.92
C ALA A 146 16.69 10.99 -2.36
N ASP A 147 16.07 12.14 -2.61
CA ASP A 147 15.73 12.58 -3.98
C ASP A 147 16.99 12.81 -4.84
N GLU A 148 18.03 13.40 -4.23
CA GLU A 148 19.35 13.54 -4.87
C GLU A 148 19.96 12.16 -5.16
N LYS A 149 19.93 11.25 -4.19
CA LYS A 149 20.48 9.88 -4.34
C LYS A 149 19.69 9.02 -5.33
N ILE A 150 18.38 9.14 -5.38
CA ILE A 150 17.53 8.48 -6.37
C ILE A 150 17.92 8.94 -7.77
N SER A 151 18.14 10.24 -7.96
CA SER A 151 18.58 10.78 -9.24
C SER A 151 19.97 10.28 -9.64
N GLU A 152 20.90 10.15 -8.69
CA GLU A 152 22.23 9.54 -8.91
C GLU A 152 22.15 8.04 -9.27
N VAL A 153 21.29 7.28 -8.58
CA VAL A 153 21.11 5.83 -8.80
C VAL A 153 20.51 5.56 -10.18
N LEU A 154 19.59 6.42 -10.65
CA LEU A 154 18.87 6.24 -11.90
C LEU A 154 19.49 6.99 -13.10
N ASN A 155 20.67 7.58 -12.95
CA ASN A 155 21.29 8.46 -13.94
C ASN A 155 21.59 7.80 -15.30
N ASN A 156 21.71 6.47 -15.35
CA ASN A 156 22.03 5.70 -16.55
C ASN A 156 20.78 5.24 -17.31
N ILE A 157 19.57 5.61 -16.86
CA ILE A 157 18.32 5.14 -17.46
C ILE A 157 17.86 6.16 -18.50
N GLU A 158 18.00 5.79 -19.76
CA GLU A 158 17.67 6.66 -20.90
C GLU A 158 16.16 6.68 -21.22
N ASN A 159 15.44 5.61 -20.91
CA ASN A 159 14.01 5.52 -21.16
C ASN A 159 13.22 6.34 -20.11
N GLU A 160 12.57 7.42 -20.53
CA GLU A 160 11.82 8.32 -19.63
C GLU A 160 10.67 7.62 -18.88
N HIS A 161 10.01 6.65 -19.51
CA HIS A 161 8.93 5.90 -18.89
C HIS A 161 9.46 4.97 -17.79
N GLU A 162 10.52 4.21 -18.09
CA GLU A 162 11.20 3.36 -17.14
C GLU A 162 11.78 4.16 -15.97
N LEU A 163 12.44 5.30 -16.27
CA LEU A 163 12.96 6.23 -15.27
C LEU A 163 11.85 6.73 -14.33
N SER A 164 10.70 7.11 -14.88
CA SER A 164 9.54 7.58 -14.12
C SER A 164 8.94 6.50 -13.21
N ILE A 165 8.83 5.26 -13.69
CA ILE A 165 8.37 4.13 -12.86
C ILE A 165 9.39 3.86 -11.75
N ARG A 166 10.67 3.67 -12.08
CA ARG A 166 11.74 3.38 -11.10
C ARG A 166 11.85 4.46 -10.04
N LYS A 167 11.81 5.74 -10.43
CA LYS A 167 11.85 6.88 -9.50
C LYS A 167 10.70 6.79 -8.50
N ARG A 168 9.46 6.59 -8.97
CA ARG A 168 8.28 6.44 -8.09
C ARG A 168 8.41 5.24 -7.14
N CYS A 169 8.94 4.12 -7.61
CA CYS A 169 9.15 2.93 -6.77
C CYS A 169 10.16 3.21 -5.63
N LEU A 170 11.28 3.87 -5.93
CA LEU A 170 12.28 4.22 -4.92
C LEU A 170 11.76 5.29 -3.95
N GLU A 171 11.09 6.33 -4.43
CA GLU A 171 10.45 7.34 -3.59
C GLU A 171 9.42 6.72 -2.63
N ALA A 172 8.58 5.82 -3.13
CA ALA A 172 7.61 5.11 -2.32
C ALA A 172 8.28 4.20 -1.28
N ALA A 173 9.38 3.53 -1.64
CA ALA A 173 10.17 2.70 -0.71
C ALA A 173 10.73 3.55 0.44
N VAL A 174 11.35 4.70 0.11
CA VAL A 174 11.89 5.65 1.10
C VAL A 174 10.78 6.19 2.00
N ALA A 175 9.64 6.60 1.43
CA ALA A 175 8.53 7.15 2.19
C ALA A 175 7.94 6.13 3.17
N ARG A 176 7.78 4.86 2.76
CA ARG A 176 7.31 3.77 3.63
C ARG A 176 8.30 3.46 4.73
N ALA A 177 9.59 3.36 4.39
CA ALA A 177 10.62 3.08 5.37
C ALA A 177 10.73 4.19 6.43
N CYS A 178 10.75 5.44 5.98
CA CYS A 178 10.62 6.60 6.84
C CYS A 178 9.41 6.50 7.78
N PHE A 179 8.21 6.24 7.24
CA PHE A 179 7.00 6.16 8.04
C PHE A 179 7.12 5.12 9.17
N THR A 180 7.64 3.93 8.87
CA THR A 180 7.82 2.89 9.90
C THR A 180 8.84 3.27 10.97
N VAL A 181 9.88 4.04 10.62
CA VAL A 181 10.84 4.60 11.59
C VAL A 181 10.18 5.65 12.48
N GLN A 182 9.32 6.50 11.92
CA GLN A 182 8.58 7.48 12.73
C GLN A 182 7.63 6.79 13.70
N VAL A 183 6.92 5.76 13.24
CA VAL A 183 6.06 4.93 14.09
C VAL A 183 6.88 4.28 15.21
N ASP A 184 8.06 3.74 14.91
CA ASP A 184 8.96 3.18 15.94
C ASP A 184 9.35 4.20 17.00
N LYS A 185 9.76 5.39 16.57
CA LYS A 185 10.19 6.47 17.45
C LYS A 185 9.05 6.97 18.35
N ALA A 186 7.84 7.07 17.81
CA ALA A 186 6.70 7.67 18.51
C ALA A 186 5.86 6.63 19.29
N CYS A 187 5.73 5.42 18.76
CA CYS A 187 4.80 4.39 19.22
C CYS A 187 5.49 3.09 19.65
N GLY A 188 6.80 2.97 19.44
CA GLY A 188 7.59 1.80 19.83
C GLY A 188 7.64 0.69 18.77
N GLU A 189 8.46 -0.32 19.05
CA GLU A 189 8.80 -1.40 18.11
C GLU A 189 7.60 -2.27 17.71
N VAL A 190 6.64 -2.47 18.63
CA VAL A 190 5.42 -3.25 18.37
C VAL A 190 4.54 -2.55 17.32
N ALA A 191 4.38 -1.23 17.44
CA ALA A 191 3.66 -0.43 16.46
C ALA A 191 4.36 -0.45 15.10
N ARG A 192 5.70 -0.31 15.09
CA ARG A 192 6.52 -0.41 13.87
C ARG A 192 6.28 -1.75 13.17
N THR A 193 6.41 -2.85 13.91
CA THR A 193 6.22 -4.21 13.39
C THR A 193 4.82 -4.40 12.82
N THR A 194 3.80 -3.86 13.49
CA THR A 194 2.41 -3.85 13.00
C THR A 194 2.29 -3.09 11.68
N SER A 195 2.85 -1.89 11.59
CA SER A 195 2.84 -1.10 10.34
C SER A 195 3.56 -1.81 9.20
N VAL A 196 4.71 -2.43 9.47
CA VAL A 196 5.45 -3.25 8.49
C VAL A 196 4.61 -4.45 8.04
N ALA A 197 3.94 -5.15 8.96
CA ALA A 197 3.06 -6.26 8.63
C ALA A 197 1.88 -5.83 7.75
N PHE A 198 1.27 -4.68 8.05
CA PHE A 198 0.20 -4.10 7.24
C PHE A 198 0.70 -3.76 5.83
N LEU A 199 1.82 -3.03 5.71
CA LEU A 199 2.43 -2.70 4.41
C LEU A 199 2.79 -3.95 3.60
N ARG A 200 3.29 -5.00 4.26
CA ARG A 200 3.61 -6.27 3.62
C ARG A 200 2.37 -6.94 3.03
N SER A 201 1.24 -6.88 3.72
CA SER A 201 -0.03 -7.40 3.19
C SER A 201 -0.51 -6.63 1.96
N LEU A 202 -0.10 -5.36 1.80
CA LEU A 202 -0.40 -4.52 0.63
C LEU A 202 0.65 -4.63 -0.49
N LYS A 203 1.71 -5.42 -0.32
CA LYS A 203 2.78 -5.58 -1.33
C LYS A 203 2.26 -5.87 -2.75
N PRO A 204 1.24 -6.71 -2.98
CA PRO A 204 0.75 -6.94 -4.34
C PRO A 204 0.22 -5.66 -5.03
N LEU A 205 -0.32 -4.70 -4.27
CA LEU A 205 -0.79 -3.41 -4.80
C LEU A 205 0.39 -2.57 -5.28
N VAL A 206 1.43 -2.52 -4.46
CA VAL A 206 2.64 -1.77 -4.75
C VAL A 206 3.31 -2.28 -6.02
N LEU A 207 3.36 -3.61 -6.17
CA LEU A 207 3.91 -4.24 -7.38
C LEU A 207 3.06 -3.94 -8.62
N SER A 208 1.73 -3.76 -8.46
CA SER A 208 0.83 -3.45 -9.57
C SER A 208 0.99 -2.04 -10.16
N GLU A 209 1.73 -1.14 -9.50
CA GLU A 209 2.04 0.21 -9.98
C GLU A 209 3.23 0.28 -10.96
N GLY A 210 3.66 -0.87 -11.50
CA GLY A 210 4.79 -0.98 -12.43
C GLY A 210 6.13 -1.28 -11.74
N CYS A 211 6.16 -1.36 -10.41
CA CYS A 211 7.36 -1.81 -9.68
C CYS A 211 7.68 -3.31 -9.90
N TYR A 212 6.78 -4.05 -10.57
CA TYR A 212 6.97 -5.44 -11.01
C TYR A 212 7.73 -5.59 -12.34
N GLU A 213 7.66 -4.59 -13.24
CA GLU A 213 8.27 -4.67 -14.59
C GLU A 213 9.80 -4.50 -14.57
N LEU A 214 10.36 -4.44 -13.37
CA LEU A 214 11.74 -4.13 -13.13
C LEU A 214 12.36 -5.34 -12.44
N ASP A 215 12.97 -6.21 -13.26
CA ASP A 215 13.78 -7.38 -12.88
C ASP A 215 14.88 -7.04 -11.85
N ASP A 216 15.73 -8.02 -11.53
CA ASP A 216 16.87 -8.00 -10.58
C ASP A 216 17.62 -6.63 -10.43
N ASP A 217 17.66 -5.77 -11.45
CA ASP A 217 18.21 -4.41 -11.42
C ASP A 217 17.56 -3.43 -10.40
N VAL A 218 16.29 -3.63 -10.00
CA VAL A 218 15.70 -2.79 -8.95
C VAL A 218 16.14 -3.22 -7.56
N ALA A 219 16.44 -4.50 -7.34
CA ALA A 219 17.04 -4.95 -6.09
C ALA A 219 18.42 -4.29 -5.90
N ASP A 220 19.21 -4.19 -6.98
CA ASP A 220 20.50 -3.51 -6.97
C ASP A 220 20.36 -1.99 -6.76
N SER A 221 19.39 -1.36 -7.45
CA SER A 221 19.10 0.07 -7.25
C SER A 221 18.65 0.38 -5.81
N LYS A 222 17.85 -0.51 -5.22
CA LYS A 222 17.42 -0.46 -3.82
C LYS A 222 18.58 -0.62 -2.86
N ALA A 223 19.42 -1.63 -3.06
CA ALA A 223 20.59 -1.87 -2.22
C ALA A 223 21.55 -0.67 -2.27
N LYS A 224 21.85 -0.18 -3.47
CA LYS A 224 22.69 1.00 -3.69
C LYS A 224 22.12 2.25 -3.02
N LEU A 225 20.83 2.52 -3.21
CA LEU A 225 20.18 3.66 -2.54
C LEU A 225 20.26 3.53 -1.03
N LEU A 226 20.00 2.34 -0.47
CA LEU A 226 20.07 2.11 0.98
C LEU A 226 21.49 2.28 1.53
N ASP A 227 22.52 1.96 0.75
CA ASP A 227 23.93 2.19 1.10
C ASP A 227 24.32 3.67 1.00
N ASP A 228 23.76 4.40 0.03
CA ASP A 228 24.03 5.82 -0.21
C ASP A 228 23.25 6.75 0.74
N LEU A 229 22.15 6.26 1.34
CA LEU A 229 21.48 6.95 2.43
C LEU A 229 22.38 6.88 3.66
N ASP A 230 22.88 8.04 4.11
CA ASP A 230 23.76 8.22 5.29
C ASP A 230 23.03 7.91 6.61
N LEU A 231 22.59 6.66 6.76
CA LEU A 231 21.87 6.13 7.92
C LEU A 231 22.83 5.35 8.80
N ASN A 232 22.73 5.53 10.11
CA ASN A 232 23.43 4.63 11.04
C ASN A 232 22.90 3.19 10.91
N GLU A 233 23.72 2.20 11.28
CA GLU A 233 23.39 0.77 11.15
C GLU A 233 22.05 0.36 11.78
N SER A 234 21.72 0.90 12.96
CA SER A 234 20.43 0.61 13.60
C SER A 234 19.25 1.12 12.78
N LEU A 235 19.38 2.31 12.21
CA LEU A 235 18.34 2.94 11.40
C LEU A 235 18.25 2.26 10.03
N LYS A 236 19.38 1.92 9.42
CA LYS A 236 19.48 1.19 8.15
C LYS A 236 18.77 -0.16 8.20
N ASN A 237 18.99 -0.94 9.27
CA ASN A 237 18.28 -2.20 9.52
C ASN A 237 16.77 -1.99 9.63
N LYS A 238 16.34 -0.92 10.34
CA LYS A 238 14.90 -0.63 10.46
C LYS A 238 14.27 -0.19 9.15
N PHE A 239 15.04 0.55 8.33
CA PHE A 239 14.66 1.04 7.01
C PHE A 239 14.44 -0.12 6.05
N LYS A 240 15.37 -1.09 6.03
CA LYS A 240 15.39 -2.23 5.12
C LYS A 240 14.08 -3.03 5.14
N ASP A 241 13.56 -3.34 6.33
CA ASP A 241 12.34 -4.16 6.50
C ASP A 241 11.09 -3.61 5.79
N ALA A 242 11.01 -2.28 5.65
CA ALA A 242 9.92 -1.58 4.99
C ALA A 242 10.26 -1.18 3.54
N PHE A 243 11.55 -1.03 3.26
CA PHE A 243 12.09 -0.70 1.94
C PHE A 243 11.97 -1.87 0.96
N ASP A 244 12.17 -3.11 1.44
CA ASP A 244 12.02 -4.37 0.68
C ASP A 244 10.54 -4.73 0.37
N LEU A 245 9.60 -3.92 0.85
CA LEU A 245 8.16 -4.05 0.56
C LEU A 245 7.75 -3.32 -0.73
N ALA A 246 8.61 -2.46 -1.26
CA ALA A 246 8.48 -1.86 -2.58
C ALA A 246 9.08 -2.75 -3.66
#